data_AF-A0A956L5D0-F1
#
_entry.id   AF-A0A956L5D0-F1
#
_cell.length_a   1.000
_cell.length_b   1.000
_cell.length_c   1.000
_cell.angle_alpha   90.00
_cell.angle_beta   90.00
_cell.angle_gamma   90.00
#
_symmetry.space_group_name_H-M   'P 1'
#
loop_
_entity.id
_entity.type
_entity.pdbx_description
1 polymer ?
#
loop_
_entity_poly.entity_id
_entity_poly.type
_entity_poly.pdbx_seq_one_letter_code
_entity_poly.pdbx_strand_id
1 'polypeptide(L)'
;EQLLAIEASATGPELLALKHQYRERFAEAFAAALGELGPAQRNLLRLHYLHGLSIDELGALLKVHRSSAARRIAKARQELLSDTRRRLAMGPAMGRQDFEELMGLIASRLDLSIERFLAERDGPGSIAAGDHSPGTQ
;
A
#
# COMPACT_ATOMS: atom_id res chain seq x y z
N GLU A 1 11.65 5.46 40.32
CA GLU A 1 10.42 6.16 39.86
C GLU A 1 10.52 6.80 38.46
N GLN A 2 11.68 6.83 37.79
CA GLN A 2 11.83 7.44 36.45
C GLN A 2 11.37 6.56 35.26
N LEU A 3 11.11 5.27 35.46
CA LEU A 3 10.81 4.34 34.36
C LEU A 3 9.34 4.43 33.86
N LEU A 4 8.41 4.89 34.71
CA LEU A 4 6.98 5.03 34.39
C LEU A 4 6.65 6.28 33.54
N ALA A 5 7.53 7.29 33.52
CA ALA A 5 7.32 8.51 32.74
C ALA A 5 7.54 8.29 31.23
N ILE A 6 8.35 7.30 30.85
CA ILE A 6 8.60 6.97 29.45
C ILE A 6 7.39 6.25 28.83
N GLU A 7 6.73 5.35 29.57
CA GLU A 7 5.53 4.66 29.08
C GLU A 7 4.32 5.59 28.89
N ALA A 8 4.15 6.62 29.73
CA ALA A 8 3.08 7.61 29.55
C ALA A 8 3.31 8.51 28.32
N SER A 9 4.57 8.74 27.93
CA SER A 9 4.91 9.47 26.70
C SER A 9 4.65 8.64 25.42
N ALA A 10 4.65 7.31 25.53
CA ALA A 10 4.27 6.37 24.46
C ALA A 10 2.76 6.34 24.17
N THR A 11 1.96 7.26 24.72
CA THR A 11 0.59 7.53 24.25
C THR A 11 0.26 9.02 24.19
N GLY A 12 1.26 9.89 24.37
CA GLY A 12 1.10 11.34 24.41
C GLY A 12 0.98 12.02 23.03
N PRO A 13 0.73 13.34 23.01
CA PRO A 13 0.66 14.14 21.78
C PRO A 13 1.95 14.08 20.94
N GLU A 14 3.09 13.83 21.57
CA GLU A 14 4.38 13.64 20.91
C GLU A 14 4.39 12.34 20.07
N LEU A 15 3.83 11.23 20.58
CA LEU A 15 3.64 10.01 19.79
C LEU A 15 2.63 10.19 18.67
N LEU A 16 1.57 10.99 18.86
CA LEU A 16 0.61 11.30 17.80
C LEU A 16 1.25 12.10 16.66
N ALA A 17 2.04 13.13 16.97
CA ALA A 17 2.79 13.90 15.99
C ALA A 17 3.80 13.02 15.24
N LEU A 18 4.50 12.15 15.97
CA LEU A 18 5.43 11.18 15.42
C LEU A 18 4.72 10.21 14.46
N LYS A 19 3.56 9.66 14.87
CA LYS A 19 2.69 8.81 14.03
C LYS A 19 2.21 9.53 12.75
N HIS A 20 1.88 10.82 12.83
CA HIS A 20 1.48 11.60 11.66
C HIS A 20 2.63 11.77 10.67
N GLN A 21 3.79 12.22 11.15
CA GLN A 21 4.99 12.38 10.33
C GLN A 21 5.41 11.04 9.69
N TYR A 22 5.29 9.93 10.42
CA TYR A 22 5.56 8.60 9.89
C TYR A 22 4.54 8.15 8.84
N ARG A 23 3.27 8.48 9.00
CA ARG A 23 2.25 8.18 7.98
C ARG A 23 2.55 8.91 6.68
N GLU A 24 2.97 10.16 6.73
CA GLU A 24 3.34 10.94 5.54
C GLU A 24 4.56 10.34 4.85
N ARG A 25 5.63 10.06 5.61
CA ARG A 25 6.84 9.40 5.06
C ARG A 25 6.54 8.03 4.46
N PHE A 26 5.69 7.24 5.12
CA PHE A 26 5.24 5.97 4.59
C PHE A 26 4.46 6.16 3.29
N ALA A 27 3.50 7.09 3.26
CA ALA A 27 2.71 7.38 2.08
C ALA A 27 3.61 7.79 0.89
N GLU A 28 4.59 8.66 1.11
CA GLU A 28 5.55 9.08 0.10
C GLU A 28 6.41 7.90 -0.41
N ALA A 29 6.99 7.13 0.51
CA ALA A 29 7.82 5.98 0.17
C ALA A 29 7.02 4.91 -0.59
N PHE A 30 5.79 4.65 -0.16
CA PHE A 30 4.87 3.72 -0.78
C PHE A 30 4.40 4.22 -2.15
N ALA A 31 4.11 5.51 -2.30
CA ALA A 31 3.75 6.14 -3.57
C ALA A 31 4.85 5.94 -4.62
N ALA A 32 6.08 6.21 -4.21
CA ALA A 32 7.25 6.09 -5.06
C ALA A 32 7.50 4.61 -5.40
N ALA A 33 7.38 3.70 -4.44
CA ALA A 33 7.52 2.26 -4.67
C ALA A 33 6.45 1.69 -5.60
N LEU A 34 5.21 2.14 -5.45
CA LEU A 34 4.14 1.79 -6.36
C LEU A 34 4.44 2.31 -7.78
N GLY A 35 5.05 3.50 -7.89
CA GLY A 35 5.48 4.10 -9.16
C GLY A 35 6.55 3.28 -9.91
N GLU A 36 7.46 2.62 -9.19
CA GLU A 36 8.49 1.75 -9.78
C GLU A 36 7.96 0.42 -10.30
N LEU A 37 6.79 -0.03 -9.81
CA LEU A 37 6.19 -1.25 -10.30
C LEU A 37 5.81 -1.12 -11.78
N GLY A 38 6.06 -2.20 -12.52
CA GLY A 38 5.66 -2.29 -13.92
C GLY A 38 4.14 -2.09 -14.08
N PRO A 39 3.67 -1.56 -15.22
CA PRO A 39 2.24 -1.27 -15.43
C PRO A 39 1.33 -2.48 -15.18
N ALA A 40 1.77 -3.68 -15.58
CA ALA A 40 1.02 -4.91 -15.37
C ALA A 40 0.89 -5.29 -13.88
N GLN A 41 1.92 -5.05 -13.07
CA GLN A 41 1.91 -5.34 -11.64
C GLN A 41 1.01 -4.34 -10.89
N ARG A 42 1.10 -3.05 -11.24
CA ARG A 42 0.19 -2.02 -10.70
C ARG A 42 -1.27 -2.34 -11.00
N ASN A 43 -1.58 -2.67 -12.26
CA ASN A 43 -2.94 -3.00 -12.66
C ASN A 43 -3.46 -4.25 -11.94
N LEU A 44 -2.60 -5.26 -11.76
CA LEU A 44 -2.94 -6.47 -11.01
C LEU A 44 -3.29 -6.16 -9.53
N LEU A 45 -2.47 -5.33 -8.87
CA LEU A 45 -2.76 -4.89 -7.49
C LEU A 45 -4.04 -4.07 -7.42
N ARG A 46 -4.30 -3.19 -8.40
CA ARG A 46 -5.53 -2.38 -8.49
C ARG A 46 -6.78 -3.25 -8.63
N LEU A 47 -6.77 -4.20 -9.56
CA LEU A 47 -7.89 -5.11 -9.76
C LEU A 47 -8.18 -5.96 -8.51
N HIS A 48 -7.14 -6.41 -7.81
CA HIS A 48 -7.32 -7.23 -6.61
C HIS A 48 -7.83 -6.41 -5.41
N TYR A 49 -7.13 -5.32 -5.08
CA TYR A 49 -7.36 -4.59 -3.82
C TYR A 49 -8.39 -3.47 -3.92
N LEU A 50 -8.51 -2.79 -5.08
CA LEU A 50 -9.47 -1.70 -5.25
C LEU A 50 -10.80 -2.19 -5.83
N HIS A 51 -10.72 -3.09 -6.81
CA HIS A 51 -11.92 -3.63 -7.46
C HIS A 51 -12.41 -4.95 -6.84
N GLY A 52 -11.68 -5.50 -5.86
CA GLY A 52 -12.10 -6.67 -5.10
C GLY A 52 -12.09 -7.99 -5.89
N LEU A 53 -11.44 -8.05 -7.07
CA LEU A 53 -11.41 -9.29 -7.85
C LEU A 53 -10.63 -10.35 -7.09
N SER A 54 -11.24 -11.53 -6.96
CA SER A 54 -10.61 -12.73 -6.43
C SER A 54 -9.50 -13.24 -7.35
N ILE A 55 -8.67 -14.14 -6.81
CA ILE A 55 -7.60 -14.79 -7.58
C ILE A 55 -8.16 -15.57 -8.77
N ASP A 56 -9.34 -16.17 -8.61
CA ASP A 56 -9.99 -16.96 -9.66
C ASP A 56 -10.52 -16.05 -10.79
N GLU A 57 -11.15 -14.92 -10.45
CA GLU A 57 -11.58 -13.91 -11.41
C GLU A 57 -10.39 -13.27 -12.14
N LEU A 58 -9.31 -12.98 -11.43
CA LEU A 58 -8.06 -12.48 -12.04
C LEU A 58 -7.42 -13.52 -12.96
N GLY A 59 -7.45 -14.79 -12.59
CA GLY A 59 -7.00 -15.89 -13.44
C GLY A 59 -7.78 -15.95 -14.75
N ALA A 60 -9.11 -15.89 -14.66
CA ALA A 60 -9.99 -15.88 -15.82
C ALA A 60 -9.74 -14.65 -16.72
N LEU A 61 -9.71 -13.44 -16.12
CA LEU A 61 -9.50 -12.18 -16.82
C LEU A 61 -8.17 -12.14 -17.59
N LEU A 62 -7.10 -12.61 -16.95
CA LEU A 62 -5.75 -12.62 -17.51
C LEU A 62 -5.44 -13.88 -18.34
N LYS A 63 -6.41 -14.81 -18.46
CA LYS A 63 -6.25 -16.11 -19.13
C LYS A 63 -5.07 -16.93 -18.60
N VAL A 64 -4.91 -16.98 -17.28
CA VAL A 64 -3.88 -17.76 -16.58
C VAL A 64 -4.50 -18.63 -15.49
N HIS A 65 -3.80 -19.69 -15.10
CA HIS A 65 -4.21 -20.46 -13.92
C HIS A 65 -4.26 -19.60 -12.65
N ARG A 66 -5.23 -19.89 -11.77
CA ARG A 66 -5.35 -19.40 -10.39
C ARG A 66 -3.99 -19.31 -9.68
N SER A 67 -3.19 -20.37 -9.71
CA SER A 67 -1.88 -20.42 -9.05
C SER A 67 -0.88 -19.43 -9.64
N SER A 68 -0.95 -19.15 -10.94
CA SER A 68 -0.14 -18.12 -11.61
C SER A 68 -0.61 -16.71 -11.26
N ALA A 69 -1.93 -16.47 -11.17
CA ALA A 69 -2.46 -15.19 -10.71
C ALA A 69 -2.02 -14.91 -9.25
N ALA A 70 -2.19 -15.89 -8.35
CA ALA A 70 -1.76 -15.80 -6.96
C ALA A 70 -0.26 -15.46 -6.83
N ARG A 71 0.60 -16.17 -7.57
CA ARG A 71 2.05 -15.91 -7.58
C ARG A 71 2.39 -14.51 -8.08
N ARG A 72 1.70 -14.02 -9.10
CA ARG A 72 1.93 -12.66 -9.64
C ARG A 72 1.53 -11.58 -8.64
N ILE A 73 0.40 -11.74 -7.94
CA ILE A 73 -0.04 -10.83 -6.87
C ILE A 73 0.98 -10.83 -5.73
N ALA A 74 1.36 -12.02 -5.25
CA ALA A 74 2.32 -12.17 -4.17
C ALA A 74 3.68 -11.53 -4.51
N LYS A 75 4.17 -11.73 -5.75
CA LYS A 75 5.40 -11.11 -6.24
C LYS A 75 5.30 -9.58 -6.28
N ALA A 76 4.22 -9.04 -6.86
CA ALA A 76 4.00 -7.58 -6.90
C ALA A 76 3.93 -6.97 -5.50
N ARG A 77 3.24 -7.63 -4.56
CA ARG A 77 3.16 -7.23 -3.14
C ARG A 77 4.52 -7.25 -2.47
N GLN A 78 5.31 -8.29 -2.69
CA GLN A 78 6.65 -8.41 -2.12
C GLN A 78 7.60 -7.33 -2.65
N GLU A 79 7.57 -7.05 -3.96
CA GLU A 79 8.39 -5.99 -4.56
C GLU A 79 8.01 -4.60 -4.02
N LEU A 80 6.71 -4.31 -3.92
CA LEU A 80 6.20 -3.07 -3.34
C LEU A 80 6.69 -2.88 -1.90
N LEU A 81 6.60 -3.93 -1.08
CA LEU A 81 7.08 -3.92 0.29
C LEU A 81 8.58 -3.70 0.40
N SER A 82 9.35 -4.44 -0.39
CA SER A 82 10.82 -4.37 -0.36
C SER A 82 11.31 -2.99 -0.77
N ASP A 83 10.72 -2.37 -1.79
CA ASP A 83 11.09 -1.01 -2.18
C ASP A 83 10.61 0.04 -1.16
N THR A 84 9.39 -0.08 -0.64
CA THR A 84 8.90 0.81 0.42
C THR A 84 9.84 0.79 1.63
N ARG A 85 10.24 -0.41 2.08
CA ARG A 85 11.19 -0.58 3.20
C ARG A 85 12.53 0.06 2.90
N ARG A 86 13.07 -0.16 1.70
CA ARG A 86 14.34 0.43 1.26
C ARG A 86 14.29 1.96 1.32
N ARG A 87 13.22 2.57 0.81
CA ARG A 87 13.03 4.03 0.80
C ARG A 87 12.92 4.60 2.21
N LEU A 88 12.17 3.95 3.10
CA LEU A 88 12.09 4.37 4.50
C LEU A 88 13.42 4.25 5.23
N ALA A 89 14.22 3.24 4.93
CA ALA A 89 15.56 3.06 5.51
C ALA A 89 16.59 4.10 5.02
N MET A 90 16.37 4.70 3.84
CA MET A 90 17.23 5.74 3.27
C MET A 90 16.86 7.17 3.70
N GLY A 91 15.72 7.35 4.38
CA GLY A 91 15.28 8.65 4.89
C GLY A 91 16.09 9.14 6.10
N PRO A 92 15.87 10.38 6.57
CA PRO A 92 16.56 10.94 7.73
C PRO A 92 16.45 10.02 8.94
N ALA A 93 17.58 9.75 9.60
CA ALA A 93 17.78 8.70 10.60
C ALA A 93 16.62 8.61 11.60
N MET A 94 15.77 7.61 11.40
CA MET A 94 14.82 7.11 12.38
C MET A 94 15.57 6.18 13.33
N GLY A 95 15.25 6.20 14.63
CA GLY A 95 15.76 5.20 15.55
C GLY A 95 15.37 3.80 15.06
N ARG A 96 16.29 2.83 15.16
CA ARG A 96 16.05 1.44 14.70
C ARG A 96 14.80 0.82 15.33
N GLN A 97 14.48 1.19 16.57
CA GLN A 97 13.31 0.72 17.31
C GLN A 97 12.01 1.27 16.71
N ASP A 98 11.94 2.59 16.50
CA ASP A 98 10.76 3.24 15.89
C ASP A 98 10.48 2.70 14.48
N PHE A 99 11.55 2.39 13.73
CA PHE A 99 11.45 1.79 12.40
C PHE A 99 10.83 0.38 12.44
N GLU A 100 11.30 -0.50 13.34
CA GLU A 100 10.77 -1.86 13.45
C GLU A 100 9.34 -1.88 13.97
N GLU A 101 9.00 -0.99 14.92
CA GLU A 101 7.66 -0.85 15.47
C GLU A 101 6.66 -0.33 14.40
N LEU A 102 7.09 0.65 13.60
CA LEU A 102 6.36 1.13 12.42
C LEU A 102 6.16 0.02 11.38
N MET A 103 7.22 -0.73 11.06
CA MET A 103 7.14 -1.84 10.11
C MET A 103 6.20 -2.94 10.60
N GLY A 104 6.13 -3.22 11.90
CA GLY A 104 5.16 -4.15 12.49
C GLY A 104 3.71 -3.66 12.35
N LEU A 105 3.46 -2.37 12.58
CA LEU A 105 2.14 -1.76 12.40
C LEU A 105 1.70 -1.73 10.92
N ILE A 106 2.63 -1.52 10.00
CA ILE A 106 2.36 -1.51 8.56
C ILE A 106 2.13 -2.93 8.04
N ALA A 107 3.00 -3.88 8.38
CA ALA A 107 2.89 -5.26 7.91
C ALA A 107 1.57 -5.93 8.34
N SER A 108 1.08 -5.59 9.54
CA SER A 108 -0.21 -6.07 10.06
C SER A 108 -1.44 -5.45 9.37
N ARG A 109 -1.27 -4.34 8.64
CA ARG A 109 -2.37 -3.60 7.98
C ARG A 109 -2.05 -3.29 6.52
N LEU A 110 -1.18 -4.07 5.90
CA LEU A 110 -0.64 -3.77 4.58
C LEU A 110 -1.73 -3.78 3.52
N ASP A 111 -2.65 -4.75 3.59
CA ASP A 111 -3.73 -4.88 2.61
C ASP A 111 -4.67 -3.64 2.66
N LEU A 112 -4.94 -3.10 3.86
CA LEU A 112 -5.68 -1.84 4.04
C LEU A 112 -4.90 -0.62 3.55
N SER A 113 -3.56 -0.64 3.69
CA SER A 113 -2.69 0.44 3.20
C SER A 113 -2.66 0.46 1.67
N ILE A 114 -2.63 -0.72 1.02
CA ILE A 114 -2.69 -0.85 -0.43
C ILE A 114 -4.04 -0.34 -0.96
N GLU A 115 -5.15 -0.77 -0.36
CA GLU A 115 -6.51 -0.35 -0.74
C GLU A 115 -6.68 1.17 -0.65
N ARG A 116 -6.36 1.77 0.50
CA ARG A 116 -6.51 3.22 0.71
C ARG A 116 -5.67 4.03 -0.28
N PHE A 117 -4.41 3.64 -0.48
CA PHE A 117 -3.49 4.39 -1.32
C PHE A 117 -3.84 4.29 -2.81
N LEU A 118 -4.39 3.16 -3.25
CA LEU A 118 -4.93 3.01 -4.60
C LEU A 118 -6.22 3.82 -4.78
N ALA A 119 -7.11 3.82 -3.79
CA ALA A 119 -8.36 4.58 -3.83
C ALA A 119 -8.14 6.10 -3.87
N GLU A 120 -7.16 6.63 -3.12
CA GLU A 120 -6.79 8.06 -3.13
C GLU A 120 -6.29 8.52 -4.51
N ARG A 121 -5.62 7.65 -5.27
CA ARG A 121 -5.13 7.95 -6.63
C ARG A 121 -6.18 7.77 -7.72
N ASP A 122 -7.20 6.93 -7.48
CA ASP A 122 -8.34 6.71 -8.37
C ASP A 122 -9.55 7.61 -8.04
N GLY A 123 -9.35 8.67 -7.24
CA GLY A 123 -10.39 9.63 -6.85
C GLY A 123 -11.29 10.12 -8.02
N PRO A 124 -12.48 10.68 -7.73
CA PRO A 124 -13.67 10.70 -8.60
C PRO A 124 -13.57 11.42 -9.96
N GLY A 125 -12.37 11.82 -10.42
CA GLY A 125 -12.10 12.31 -11.77
C GLY A 125 -11.60 11.25 -12.77
N SER A 126 -11.39 9.99 -12.36
CA SER A 126 -10.89 8.91 -13.25
C SER A 126 -12.03 8.04 -13.85
N ILE A 127 -13.17 8.65 -14.13
CA ILE A 127 -14.29 8.08 -14.92
C ILE A 127 -14.71 9.10 -15.99
N ALA A 128 -13.77 9.51 -16.82
CA ALA A 128 -14.04 10.28 -18.04
C ALA A 128 -13.24 9.71 -19.21
N ALA A 129 -13.49 8.45 -19.56
CA ALA A 129 -13.18 7.85 -20.86
C ALA A 129 -13.81 6.46 -20.95
N GLY A 130 -15.14 6.44 -21.02
CA GLY A 130 -15.94 5.25 -21.21
C GLY A 130 -17.26 5.66 -21.82
N ASP A 131 -17.18 6.26 -23.00
CA ASP A 131 -18.30 6.48 -23.90
C ASP A 131 -18.94 5.11 -24.22
N HIS A 132 -19.82 4.66 -23.34
CA HIS A 132 -20.83 3.67 -23.66
C HIS A 132 -22.07 4.45 -24.10
N SER A 133 -22.05 4.88 -25.35
CA SER A 133 -23.27 5.18 -26.09
C SER A 133 -24.15 3.92 -26.12
N PRO A 134 -25.38 3.92 -25.55
CA PRO A 134 -26.38 2.92 -25.91
C PRO A 134 -27.02 3.38 -27.22
N GLY A 135 -26.35 3.07 -28.32
CA GLY A 135 -26.88 3.26 -29.67
C GLY A 135 -27.98 2.24 -29.91
N THR A 136 -29.21 2.69 -29.70
CA THR A 136 -30.44 1.99 -30.09
C THR A 136 -30.49 1.85 -31.61
N GLN A 137 -30.59 0.61 -32.11
CA GLN A 137 -31.44 0.19 -33.24
C GLN A 137 -31.39 -1.32 -33.38
#